data_AF-A0A9P7L279-F1
#
_entry.id   AF-A0A9P7L279-F1
#
_cell.length_a   1.000
_cell.length_b   1.000
_cell.length_c   1.000
_cell.angle_alpha   90.00
_cell.angle_beta   90.00
_cell.angle_gamma   90.00
#
_symmetry.space_group_name_H-M   'P 1'
#
loop_
_entity.id
_entity.type
_entity.pdbx_description
1 polymer ?
#
loop_
_entity_poly.entity_id
_entity_poly.type
_entity_poly.pdbx_seq_one_letter_code
_entity_poly.pdbx_strand_id
1 'polypeptide(L)'
;MFVSRNFPILLFVCVVDGMLLLGVNVLFSQQIASMFTTDAVKIATILTPYLATSAFGCLPAGILMARTKSYRTILVASLIWCSLFVGLMALLNPSRLSWAYAFSALFGCGTAVTTVIPVVALSLSVPSYLLGTAETLSVSGRALGGAIGITIFTSIYHNKMGTALPKAVGSVLAAAGHSSLLPDVLTAVNSGNPTALSHVSGLPASLIPEVLAANDHANTYSWRFVWIAISVVVAANAVAACFLKSVASQMNSHVESALEESDVRRKQMRDI
;
A
#
# COMPACT_ATOMS: atom_id res chain seq x y z
N MET A 1 -25.18 13.75 -10.03
CA MET A 1 -23.94 13.08 -9.58
C MET A 1 -23.00 12.65 -10.72
N PHE A 2 -23.50 12.22 -11.91
CA PHE A 2 -22.66 11.76 -13.04
C PHE A 2 -22.45 12.78 -14.18
N VAL A 3 -22.56 14.09 -13.93
CA VAL A 3 -22.53 15.10 -15.00
C VAL A 3 -21.13 15.24 -15.64
N SER A 4 -20.06 14.79 -14.96
CA SER A 4 -18.71 14.78 -15.49
C SER A 4 -18.10 13.37 -15.47
N ARG A 5 -17.42 13.00 -16.57
CA ARG A 5 -16.69 11.73 -16.72
C ARG A 5 -15.57 11.56 -15.67
N ASN A 6 -15.23 12.64 -14.94
CA ASN A 6 -14.21 12.66 -13.91
C ASN A 6 -14.64 11.94 -12.62
N PHE A 7 -15.92 11.98 -12.25
CA PHE A 7 -16.41 11.37 -11.00
C PHE A 7 -16.14 9.86 -10.91
N PRO A 8 -16.54 9.01 -11.90
CA PRO A 8 -16.26 7.57 -11.83
C PRO A 8 -14.77 7.24 -11.93
N ILE A 9 -13.98 8.05 -12.64
CA ILE A 9 -12.53 7.85 -12.74
C ILE A 9 -11.86 8.17 -11.40
N LEU A 10 -12.23 9.28 -10.74
CA LEU A 10 -11.74 9.63 -9.41
C LEU A 10 -12.12 8.57 -8.38
N LEU A 11 -13.33 8.03 -8.46
CA LEU A 11 -13.79 6.95 -7.58
C LEU A 11 -12.95 5.68 -7.78
N PHE A 12 -12.64 5.30 -9.03
CA PHE A 12 -11.72 4.20 -9.32
C PHE A 12 -10.31 4.46 -8.77
N VAL A 13 -9.78 5.67 -8.96
CA VAL A 13 -8.48 6.07 -8.37
C VAL A 13 -8.51 5.94 -6.85
N CYS A 14 -9.58 6.36 -6.19
CA CYS A 14 -9.76 6.22 -4.74
C CYS A 14 -9.82 4.76 -4.28
N VAL A 15 -10.46 3.86 -5.05
CA VAL A 15 -10.45 2.42 -4.73
C VAL A 15 -9.02 1.87 -4.74
N VAL A 16 -8.23 2.19 -5.78
CA VAL A 16 -6.83 1.73 -5.86
C VAL A 16 -5.93 2.39 -4.81
N ASP A 17 -6.16 3.67 -4.50
CA ASP A 17 -5.50 4.38 -3.40
C ASP A 17 -5.81 3.74 -2.03
N GLY A 18 -7.02 3.21 -1.85
CA GLY A 18 -7.40 2.40 -0.69
C GLY A 18 -6.63 1.08 -0.61
N MET A 19 -6.43 0.39 -1.74
CA MET A 19 -5.58 -0.81 -1.82
C MET A 19 -4.14 -0.50 -1.40
N LEU A 20 -3.60 0.65 -1.81
CA LEU A 20 -2.29 1.13 -1.42
C LEU A 20 -2.24 1.42 0.09
N LEU A 21 -3.06 2.34 0.59
CA LEU A 21 -2.92 2.84 1.96
C LEU A 21 -3.17 1.74 3.00
N LEU A 22 -4.30 1.04 2.88
CA LEU A 22 -4.70 0.02 3.85
C LEU A 22 -4.02 -1.32 3.56
N GLY A 23 -3.95 -1.72 2.28
CA GLY A 23 -3.36 -2.99 1.90
C GLY A 23 -1.86 -3.04 2.14
N VAL A 24 -1.11 -2.01 1.73
CA VAL A 24 0.34 -1.97 1.98
C VAL A 24 0.63 -1.89 3.47
N ASN A 25 -0.17 -1.18 4.27
CA ASN A 25 0.03 -1.12 5.72
C ASN A 25 -0.05 -2.52 6.37
N VAL A 26 -1.10 -3.28 6.05
CA VAL A 26 -1.28 -4.64 6.57
C VAL A 26 -0.20 -5.58 6.05
N LEU A 27 0.08 -5.56 4.75
CA LEU A 27 1.07 -6.45 4.13
C LEU A 27 2.49 -6.14 4.61
N PHE A 28 2.84 -4.88 4.76
CA PHE A 28 4.15 -4.49 5.27
C PHE A 28 4.32 -4.92 6.73
N SER A 29 3.28 -4.77 7.55
CA SER A 29 3.28 -5.29 8.93
C SER A 29 3.45 -6.81 8.97
N GLN A 30 2.76 -7.54 8.09
CA GLN A 30 2.91 -8.99 7.94
C GLN A 30 4.32 -9.39 7.47
N GLN A 31 4.89 -8.65 6.52
CA GLN A 31 6.25 -8.90 6.04
C GLN A 31 7.26 -8.73 7.18
N ILE A 32 7.16 -7.65 7.96
CA ILE A 32 8.06 -7.40 9.09
C ILE A 32 7.92 -8.50 10.15
N ALA A 33 6.69 -8.91 10.46
CA ALA A 33 6.41 -9.99 11.39
C ALA A 33 7.02 -11.32 10.94
N SER A 34 6.98 -11.61 9.63
CA SER A 34 7.51 -12.86 9.06
C SER A 34 9.03 -12.88 8.89
N MET A 35 9.67 -11.74 8.65
CA MET A 35 11.09 -11.68 8.23
C MET A 35 12.06 -11.12 9.27
N PHE A 36 11.60 -10.28 10.21
CA PHE A 36 12.50 -9.52 11.07
C PHE A 36 12.28 -9.75 12.55
N THR A 37 11.03 -9.80 13.02
CA THR A 37 10.77 -9.91 14.45
C THR A 37 9.34 -10.31 14.76
N THR A 38 9.17 -11.17 15.77
CA THR A 38 7.86 -11.53 16.34
C THR A 38 7.39 -10.52 17.39
N ASP A 39 8.23 -9.54 17.75
CA ASP A 39 7.92 -8.51 18.74
C ASP A 39 7.11 -7.36 18.12
N ALA A 40 5.86 -7.21 18.59
CA ALA A 40 4.92 -6.22 18.10
C ALA A 40 5.44 -4.77 18.20
N VAL A 41 6.26 -4.45 19.22
CA VAL A 41 6.77 -3.09 19.43
C VAL A 41 7.79 -2.72 18.35
N LYS A 42 8.63 -3.68 17.95
CA LYS A 42 9.61 -3.47 16.88
C LYS A 42 8.95 -3.38 15.52
N ILE A 43 7.91 -4.17 15.26
CA ILE A 43 7.10 -4.07 14.03
C ILE A 43 6.52 -2.67 13.89
N ALA A 44 5.86 -2.17 14.95
CA ALA A 44 5.28 -0.83 14.96
C ALA A 44 6.34 0.25 14.70
N THR A 45 7.53 0.11 15.32
CA THR A 45 8.65 1.04 15.12
C THR A 45 9.12 1.08 13.65
N ILE A 46 9.14 -0.06 12.97
CA ILE A 46 9.51 -0.15 11.55
C ILE A 46 8.44 0.47 10.64
N LEU A 47 7.18 0.40 11.05
CA LEU A 47 6.05 1.01 10.34
C LEU A 47 5.95 2.53 10.56
N THR A 48 6.48 3.07 11.66
CA THR A 48 6.37 4.48 12.04
C THR A 48 6.77 5.44 10.93
N PRO A 49 7.86 5.26 10.18
CA PRO A 49 8.23 6.22 9.13
C PRO A 49 7.23 6.28 7.99
N TYR A 50 6.61 5.15 7.63
CA TYR A 50 5.53 5.13 6.64
C TYR A 50 4.30 5.89 7.14
N LEU A 51 3.85 5.59 8.35
CA LEU A 51 2.68 6.26 8.95
C LEU A 51 2.93 7.76 9.16
N ALA A 52 4.09 8.14 9.70
CA ALA A 52 4.45 9.52 9.92
C ALA A 52 4.54 10.30 8.61
N THR A 53 5.25 9.78 7.59
CA THR A 53 5.35 10.47 6.29
C THR A 53 4.01 10.53 5.56
N SER A 54 3.14 9.51 5.69
CA SER A 54 1.79 9.56 5.12
C SER A 54 0.91 10.61 5.80
N ALA A 55 0.99 10.75 7.13
CA ALA A 55 0.18 11.71 7.88
C ALA A 55 0.69 13.15 7.72
N PHE A 56 1.99 13.37 7.91
CA PHE A 56 2.59 14.70 7.81
C PHE A 56 2.75 15.16 6.35
N GLY A 57 2.88 14.23 5.40
CA GLY A 57 3.01 14.55 3.97
C GLY A 57 1.77 15.19 3.35
N CYS A 58 0.60 15.08 4.00
CA CYS A 58 -0.64 15.67 3.51
C CYS A 58 -0.58 17.21 3.49
N LEU A 59 0.10 17.83 4.46
CA LEU A 59 0.24 19.29 4.56
C LEU A 59 1.03 19.90 3.38
N PRO A 60 2.28 19.48 3.09
CA PRO A 60 3.02 19.99 1.95
C PRO A 60 2.37 19.60 0.62
N ALA A 61 1.72 18.44 0.53
CA ALA A 61 0.97 18.05 -0.66
C ALA A 61 -0.15 19.04 -1.00
N GLY A 62 -0.94 19.45 0.01
CA GLY A 62 -1.99 20.45 -0.14
C GLY A 62 -1.45 21.82 -0.56
N ILE A 63 -0.34 22.27 0.05
CA ILE A 63 0.30 23.55 -0.30
C ILE A 63 0.86 23.51 -1.73
N LEU A 64 1.52 22.40 -2.11
CA LEU A 64 2.07 22.21 -3.45
C LEU A 64 0.95 22.26 -4.50
N MET A 65 -0.17 21.59 -4.24
CA MET A 65 -1.35 21.60 -5.10
C MET A 65 -1.94 23.01 -5.24
N ALA A 66 -2.07 23.75 -4.14
CA ALA A 66 -2.57 25.13 -4.15
C ALA A 66 -1.69 26.06 -5.01
N ARG A 67 -0.37 25.86 -5.00
CA ARG A 67 0.57 26.68 -5.79
C ARG A 67 0.64 26.32 -7.27
N THR A 68 0.64 25.04 -7.60
CA THR A 68 0.86 24.58 -8.99
C THR A 68 -0.40 24.54 -9.84
N LYS A 69 -1.60 24.49 -9.24
CA LYS A 69 -2.91 24.44 -9.94
C LYS A 69 -3.04 23.33 -11.00
N SER A 70 -2.08 22.39 -11.08
CA SER A 70 -2.00 21.32 -12.07
C SER A 70 -2.18 19.96 -11.41
N TYR A 71 -3.42 19.67 -11.02
CA TYR A 71 -3.80 18.46 -10.27
C TYR A 71 -3.46 17.15 -11.03
N ARG A 72 -3.63 17.09 -12.35
CA ARG A 72 -3.41 15.87 -13.16
C ARG A 72 -1.95 15.44 -13.18
N THR A 73 -1.04 16.39 -13.42
CA THR A 73 0.38 16.08 -13.56
C THR A 73 0.98 15.64 -12.22
N ILE A 74 0.54 16.25 -11.12
CA ILE A 74 1.00 15.89 -9.77
C ILE A 74 0.46 14.50 -9.39
N LEU A 75 -0.82 14.23 -9.62
CA LEU A 75 -1.40 12.92 -9.32
C LEU A 75 -0.69 11.79 -10.08
N VAL A 76 -0.46 11.97 -11.38
CA VAL A 76 0.25 10.98 -12.20
C VAL A 76 1.70 10.82 -11.76
N ALA A 77 2.41 11.92 -11.49
CA ALA A 77 3.78 11.87 -10.99
C ALA A 77 3.88 11.14 -9.64
N SER A 78 2.94 11.40 -8.72
CA SER A 78 2.88 10.72 -7.43
C SER A 78 2.52 9.25 -7.55
N LEU A 79 1.63 8.86 -8.46
CA LEU A 79 1.31 7.44 -8.71
C LEU A 79 2.50 6.69 -9.32
N ILE A 80 3.24 7.31 -10.24
CA ILE A 80 4.49 6.73 -10.79
C ILE A 80 5.54 6.61 -9.69
N TRP A 81 5.68 7.63 -8.85
CA TRP A 81 6.57 7.60 -7.67
C TRP A 81 6.19 6.44 -6.73
N CYS A 82 4.92 6.33 -6.34
CA CYS A 82 4.43 5.22 -5.52
C CYS A 82 4.69 3.86 -6.17
N SER A 83 4.43 3.71 -7.47
CA SER A 83 4.68 2.47 -8.22
C SER A 83 6.16 2.08 -8.24
N LEU A 84 7.06 3.07 -8.37
CA LEU A 84 8.50 2.87 -8.32
C LEU A 84 8.93 2.41 -6.93
N PHE A 85 8.59 3.14 -5.87
CA PHE A 85 9.04 2.81 -4.51
C PHE A 85 8.43 1.51 -3.97
N VAL A 86 7.17 1.23 -4.29
CA VAL A 86 6.54 -0.05 -3.92
C VAL A 86 7.17 -1.22 -4.70
N GLY A 87 7.60 -0.99 -5.95
CA GLY A 87 8.40 -1.95 -6.72
C GLY A 87 9.80 -2.15 -6.15
N LEU A 88 10.44 -1.10 -5.63
CA LEU A 88 11.73 -1.19 -4.95
C LEU A 88 11.64 -1.97 -3.64
N MET A 89 10.49 -2.00 -2.96
CA MET A 89 10.28 -2.87 -1.79
C MET A 89 10.39 -4.37 -2.14
N ALA A 90 10.25 -4.74 -3.41
CA ALA A 90 10.48 -6.11 -3.89
C ALA A 90 11.96 -6.54 -3.80
N LEU A 91 12.91 -5.60 -3.61
CA LEU A 91 14.34 -5.86 -3.40
C LEU A 91 14.71 -6.01 -1.91
N LEU A 92 13.73 -5.98 -1.01
CA LEU A 92 14.00 -6.10 0.42
C LEU A 92 14.51 -7.49 0.79
N ASN A 93 15.64 -7.50 1.50
CA ASN A 93 16.24 -8.70 2.08
C ASN A 93 16.22 -8.60 3.61
N PRO A 94 16.17 -9.74 4.34
CA PRO A 94 16.23 -9.78 5.80
C PRO A 94 17.48 -9.10 6.39
N SER A 95 18.55 -8.98 5.60
CA SER A 95 19.81 -8.34 6.03
C SER A 95 19.85 -6.83 5.85
N ARG A 96 18.87 -6.21 5.18
CA ARG A 96 18.91 -4.80 4.76
C ARG A 96 17.75 -3.97 5.34
N LEU A 97 17.59 -4.00 6.67
CA LEU A 97 16.54 -3.27 7.39
C LEU A 97 16.56 -1.74 7.13
N SER A 98 17.75 -1.13 6.98
CA SER A 98 17.88 0.31 6.69
C SER A 98 17.23 0.75 5.37
N TRP A 99 17.22 -0.14 4.37
CA TRP A 99 16.59 0.12 3.07
C TRP A 99 15.07 0.07 3.19
N ALA A 100 14.53 -0.76 4.10
CA ALA A 100 13.11 -0.82 4.39
C ALA A 100 12.60 0.52 4.93
N TYR A 101 13.34 1.15 5.84
CA TYR A 101 13.02 2.47 6.39
C TYR A 101 13.04 3.57 5.34
N ALA A 102 14.07 3.61 4.49
CA ALA A 102 14.19 4.63 3.46
C ALA A 102 13.09 4.50 2.40
N PHE A 103 12.82 3.28 1.93
CA PHE A 103 11.79 3.05 0.92
C PHE A 103 10.38 3.24 1.49
N SER A 104 10.11 2.84 2.74
CA SER A 104 8.80 3.03 3.37
C SER A 104 8.50 4.51 3.62
N ALA A 105 9.49 5.32 4.00
CA ALA A 105 9.35 6.77 4.14
C ALA A 105 9.09 7.47 2.79
N LEU A 106 9.84 7.11 1.75
CA LEU A 106 9.68 7.69 0.41
C LEU A 106 8.35 7.29 -0.24
N PHE A 107 7.91 6.05 0.00
CA PHE A 107 6.59 5.57 -0.38
C PHE A 107 5.48 6.34 0.36
N GLY A 108 5.62 6.52 1.69
CA GLY A 108 4.65 7.26 2.50
C GLY A 108 4.45 8.71 2.04
N CYS A 109 5.53 9.40 1.64
CA CYS A 109 5.44 10.72 1.02
C CYS A 109 4.61 10.72 -0.27
N GLY A 110 4.77 9.70 -1.12
CA GLY A 110 3.97 9.56 -2.35
C GLY A 110 2.49 9.31 -2.04
N THR A 111 2.20 8.44 -1.08
CA THR A 111 0.82 8.12 -0.68
C THR A 111 0.08 9.30 -0.07
N ALA A 112 0.79 10.20 0.63
CA ALA A 112 0.17 11.42 1.15
C ALA A 112 -0.36 12.33 0.03
N VAL A 113 0.39 12.42 -1.08
CA VAL A 113 -0.02 13.22 -2.22
C VAL A 113 -1.19 12.55 -2.97
N THR A 114 -1.17 11.22 -3.14
CA THR A 114 -2.26 10.49 -3.83
C THR A 114 -3.53 10.42 -3.00
N THR A 115 -3.47 10.56 -1.68
CA THR A 115 -4.65 10.56 -0.80
C THR A 115 -5.34 11.92 -0.77
N VAL A 116 -4.59 13.03 -0.79
CA VAL A 116 -5.14 14.39 -0.73
C VAL A 116 -5.74 14.83 -2.07
N ILE A 117 -5.04 14.61 -3.19
CA ILE A 117 -5.42 15.19 -4.49
C ILE A 117 -6.80 14.71 -4.98
N PRO A 118 -7.14 13.40 -4.97
CA PRO A 118 -8.44 12.93 -5.45
C PRO A 118 -9.60 13.44 -4.61
N VAL A 119 -9.41 13.60 -3.28
CA VAL A 119 -10.44 14.14 -2.39
C VAL A 119 -10.71 15.59 -2.77
N VAL A 120 -9.67 16.42 -2.88
CA VAL A 120 -9.81 17.83 -3.28
C VAL A 120 -10.42 17.94 -4.68
N ALA A 121 -9.97 17.12 -5.64
CA ALA A 121 -10.52 17.12 -7.00
C ALA A 121 -11.99 16.68 -7.05
N LEU A 122 -12.40 15.77 -6.17
CA LEU A 122 -13.79 15.33 -6.03
C LEU A 122 -14.65 16.46 -5.45
N SER A 123 -14.20 17.11 -4.37
CA SER A 123 -14.90 18.23 -3.74
C SER A 123 -15.04 19.42 -4.70
N LEU A 124 -14.11 19.61 -5.63
CA LEU A 124 -14.22 20.63 -6.68
C LEU A 124 -15.12 20.22 -7.86
N SER A 125 -15.44 18.93 -8.03
CA SER A 125 -16.19 18.43 -9.19
C SER A 125 -17.69 18.21 -8.90
N VAL A 126 -18.11 18.39 -7.65
CA VAL A 126 -19.45 18.09 -7.16
C VAL A 126 -20.06 19.34 -6.54
N PRO A 127 -21.35 19.64 -6.78
CA PRO A 127 -22.01 20.79 -6.16
C PRO A 127 -21.97 20.71 -4.63
N SER A 128 -21.87 21.87 -3.95
CA SER A 128 -21.82 21.98 -2.48
C SER A 128 -22.84 21.12 -1.72
N TYR A 129 -24.07 20.98 -2.23
CA TYR A 129 -25.13 20.21 -1.57
C TYR A 129 -24.94 18.67 -1.63
N LEU A 130 -24.01 18.17 -2.46
CA LEU A 130 -23.69 16.74 -2.61
C LEU A 130 -22.25 16.40 -2.15
N LEU A 131 -21.52 17.35 -1.56
CA LEU A 131 -20.15 17.11 -1.11
C LEU A 131 -20.06 15.98 -0.09
N GLY A 132 -20.92 16.00 0.94
CA GLY A 132 -20.93 14.97 1.98
C GLY A 132 -21.18 13.57 1.43
N THR A 133 -22.09 13.43 0.46
CA THR A 133 -22.36 12.13 -0.18
C THR A 133 -21.25 11.69 -1.14
N ALA A 134 -20.61 12.63 -1.84
CA ALA A 134 -19.46 12.31 -2.70
C ALA A 134 -18.23 11.88 -1.88
N GLU A 135 -17.91 12.61 -0.81
CA GLU A 135 -16.77 12.29 0.06
C GLU A 135 -16.96 10.95 0.79
N THR A 136 -18.15 10.70 1.34
CA THR A 136 -18.45 9.41 1.97
C THR A 136 -18.35 8.25 0.98
N LEU A 137 -18.88 8.41 -0.25
CA LEU A 137 -18.75 7.39 -1.29
C LEU A 137 -17.29 7.12 -1.67
N SER A 138 -16.46 8.17 -1.74
CA SER A 138 -15.03 8.05 -2.00
C SER A 138 -14.30 7.30 -0.86
N VAL A 139 -14.62 7.61 0.39
CA VAL A 139 -14.04 6.92 1.56
C VAL A 139 -14.51 5.47 1.62
N SER A 140 -15.78 5.18 1.33
CA SER A 140 -16.29 3.80 1.20
C SER A 140 -15.57 3.04 0.09
N GLY A 141 -15.33 3.68 -1.06
CA GLY A 141 -14.54 3.12 -2.16
C GLY A 141 -13.11 2.76 -1.73
N ARG A 142 -12.46 3.62 -0.95
CA ARG A 142 -11.15 3.33 -0.36
C ARG A 142 -11.19 2.12 0.58
N ALA A 143 -12.16 2.06 1.49
CA ALA A 143 -12.28 0.94 2.42
C ALA A 143 -12.50 -0.39 1.69
N LEU A 144 -13.36 -0.37 0.66
CA LEU A 144 -13.61 -1.51 -0.21
C LEU A 144 -12.33 -1.94 -0.95
N GLY A 145 -11.62 -0.98 -1.54
CA GLY A 145 -10.33 -1.22 -2.18
C GLY A 145 -9.32 -1.84 -1.22
N GLY A 146 -9.18 -1.31 0.00
CA GLY A 146 -8.32 -1.87 1.03
C GLY A 146 -8.59 -3.34 1.30
N ALA A 147 -9.86 -3.71 1.53
CA ALA A 147 -10.25 -5.11 1.77
C ALA A 147 -9.91 -6.02 0.57
N ILE A 148 -10.27 -5.60 -0.65
CA ILE A 148 -9.99 -6.36 -1.88
C ILE A 148 -8.48 -6.55 -2.07
N GLY A 149 -7.70 -5.48 -1.86
CA GLY A 149 -6.24 -5.51 -1.97
C GLY A 149 -5.62 -6.49 -0.98
N ILE A 150 -5.97 -6.37 0.30
CA ILE A 150 -5.45 -7.28 1.35
C ILE A 150 -5.72 -8.73 0.98
N THR A 151 -6.96 -9.07 0.58
CA THR A 151 -7.31 -10.45 0.21
C THR A 151 -6.49 -10.94 -0.98
N ILE A 152 -6.45 -10.19 -2.09
CA ILE A 152 -5.73 -10.60 -3.31
C ILE A 152 -4.23 -10.80 -3.02
N PHE A 153 -3.59 -9.82 -2.37
CA PHE A 153 -2.15 -9.85 -2.13
C PHE A 153 -1.76 -10.94 -1.10
N THR A 154 -2.58 -11.15 -0.07
CA THR A 154 -2.39 -12.24 0.90
C THR A 154 -2.58 -13.60 0.24
N SER A 155 -3.57 -13.75 -0.65
CA SER A 155 -3.73 -15.00 -1.42
C SER A 155 -2.55 -15.26 -2.35
N ILE A 156 -2.02 -14.24 -3.03
CA ILE A 156 -0.81 -14.38 -3.87
C ILE A 156 0.37 -14.86 -3.02
N TYR A 157 0.56 -14.24 -1.85
CA TYR A 157 1.60 -14.63 -0.91
C TYR A 157 1.49 -16.10 -0.50
N HIS A 158 0.34 -16.55 -0.01
CA HIS A 158 0.16 -17.94 0.43
C HIS A 158 0.32 -18.95 -0.71
N ASN A 159 -0.15 -18.65 -1.92
CA ASN A 159 0.04 -19.52 -3.08
C ASN A 159 1.53 -19.66 -3.46
N LYS A 160 2.29 -18.55 -3.42
CA LYS A 160 3.74 -18.60 -3.66
C LYS A 160 4.49 -19.26 -2.51
N MET A 161 4.09 -19.02 -1.27
CA MET A 161 4.71 -19.64 -0.11
C MET A 161 4.54 -21.16 -0.12
N GLY A 162 3.33 -21.65 -0.41
CA GLY A 162 3.02 -23.07 -0.48
C GLY A 162 3.77 -23.84 -1.55
N THR A 163 4.35 -23.15 -2.54
CA THR A 163 5.16 -23.77 -3.60
C THR A 163 6.66 -23.53 -3.42
N ALA A 164 7.06 -22.34 -2.95
CA ALA A 164 8.45 -21.97 -2.75
C ALA A 164 9.06 -22.67 -1.53
N LEU A 165 8.31 -22.77 -0.42
CA LEU A 165 8.82 -23.32 0.84
C LEU A 165 9.15 -24.83 0.71
N PRO A 166 8.25 -25.71 0.20
CA PRO A 166 8.58 -27.12 0.03
C PRO A 166 9.73 -27.35 -0.95
N LYS A 167 9.86 -26.50 -1.97
CA LYS A 167 10.94 -26.59 -2.96
C LYS A 167 12.30 -26.21 -2.36
N ALA A 168 12.36 -25.12 -1.59
CA ALA A 168 13.59 -24.66 -0.96
C ALA A 168 14.04 -25.62 0.14
N VAL A 169 13.16 -25.97 1.07
CA VAL A 169 13.46 -26.93 2.16
C VAL A 169 13.75 -28.33 1.60
N GLY A 170 12.99 -28.76 0.58
CA GLY A 170 13.22 -30.02 -0.10
C GLY A 170 14.58 -30.14 -0.76
N SER A 171 15.10 -29.06 -1.36
CA SER A 171 16.46 -29.06 -1.92
C SER A 171 17.56 -29.21 -0.87
N VAL A 172 17.40 -28.57 0.30
CA VAL A 172 18.34 -28.69 1.43
C VAL A 172 18.31 -30.11 2.00
N LEU A 173 17.11 -30.65 2.26
CA LEU A 173 16.96 -32.01 2.79
C LEU A 173 17.41 -33.09 1.79
N ALA A 174 17.18 -32.90 0.50
CA ALA A 174 17.64 -33.81 -0.54
C ALA A 174 19.18 -33.81 -0.68
N ALA A 175 19.82 -32.64 -0.59
CA ALA A 175 21.27 -32.54 -0.59
C ALA A 175 21.90 -33.26 0.62
N ALA A 176 21.20 -33.28 1.76
CA ALA A 176 21.61 -33.99 2.95
C ALA A 176 21.15 -35.45 3.02
N GLY A 177 20.39 -35.96 2.04
CA GLY A 177 19.87 -37.34 2.01
C GLY A 177 18.69 -37.64 2.96
N HIS A 178 18.01 -36.62 3.49
CA HIS A 178 16.92 -36.73 4.48
C HIS A 178 15.54 -36.36 3.89
N SER A 179 15.30 -36.72 2.62
CA SER A 179 14.10 -36.33 1.86
C SER A 179 12.77 -36.80 2.47
N SER A 180 12.78 -37.85 3.30
CA SER A 180 11.61 -38.39 4.00
C SER A 180 11.09 -37.51 5.14
N LEU A 181 11.93 -36.63 5.69
CA LEU A 181 11.59 -35.72 6.80
C LEU A 181 10.92 -34.42 6.34
N LEU A 182 10.73 -34.24 5.03
CA LEU A 182 10.15 -33.03 4.45
C LEU A 182 8.80 -32.60 5.07
N PRO A 183 7.82 -33.51 5.32
CA PRO A 183 6.53 -33.12 5.90
C PRO A 183 6.67 -32.58 7.33
N ASP A 184 7.50 -33.24 8.15
CA ASP A 184 7.69 -32.89 9.56
C ASP A 184 8.51 -31.61 9.73
N VAL A 185 9.48 -31.38 8.84
CA VAL A 185 10.23 -30.12 8.81
C VAL A 185 9.33 -28.97 8.32
N LEU A 186 8.45 -29.21 7.33
CA LEU A 186 7.49 -28.20 6.87
C LEU A 186 6.48 -27.80 7.95
N THR A 187 5.97 -28.74 8.73
CA THR A 187 5.06 -28.44 9.85
C THR A 187 5.79 -27.69 10.97
N ALA A 188 7.02 -28.08 11.29
CA ALA A 188 7.86 -27.37 12.26
C ALA A 188 8.17 -25.93 11.81
N VAL A 189 8.51 -25.71 10.54
CA VAL A 189 8.80 -24.37 9.99
C VAL A 189 7.54 -23.49 9.96
N ASN A 190 6.39 -24.03 9.53
CA ASN A 190 5.12 -23.30 9.53
C ASN A 190 4.62 -22.94 10.94
N SER A 191 5.08 -23.64 11.98
CA SER A 191 4.73 -23.30 13.37
C SER A 191 5.33 -21.98 13.85
N GLY A 192 6.31 -21.43 13.13
CA GLY A 192 6.97 -20.17 13.48
C GLY A 192 7.80 -20.24 14.77
N ASN A 193 7.98 -21.43 15.35
CA ASN A 193 8.74 -21.62 16.58
C ASN A 193 10.15 -22.15 16.27
N PRO A 194 11.23 -21.39 16.57
CA PRO A 194 12.60 -21.82 16.29
C PRO A 194 13.00 -23.10 17.06
N THR A 195 12.34 -23.44 18.18
CA THR A 195 12.61 -24.70 18.89
C THR A 195 11.88 -25.90 18.28
N ALA A 196 10.83 -25.71 17.48
CA ALA A 196 10.11 -26.82 16.86
C ALA A 196 11.00 -27.62 15.90
N LEU A 197 11.94 -26.97 15.21
CA LEU A 197 12.91 -27.66 14.35
C LEU A 197 13.87 -28.56 15.14
N SER A 198 14.17 -28.23 16.39
CA SER A 198 15.04 -29.06 17.25
C SER A 198 14.34 -30.31 17.81
N HIS A 199 13.00 -30.37 17.72
CA HIS A 199 12.20 -31.52 18.15
C HIS A 199 11.92 -32.52 17.02
N VAL A 200 12.36 -32.25 15.78
CA VAL A 200 12.18 -33.17 14.64
C VAL A 200 13.15 -34.34 14.78
N SER A 201 12.61 -35.52 15.08
CA SER A 201 13.36 -36.78 15.21
C SER A 201 14.12 -37.10 13.92
N GLY A 202 15.45 -37.11 13.97
CA GLY A 202 16.30 -37.47 12.83
C GLY A 202 16.82 -36.29 11.99
N LEU A 203 16.52 -35.04 12.36
CA LEU A 203 17.15 -33.88 11.75
C LEU A 203 18.49 -33.56 12.43
N PRO A 204 19.63 -33.57 11.72
CA PRO A 204 20.90 -33.10 12.26
C PRO A 204 20.83 -31.63 12.66
N ALA A 205 21.38 -31.27 13.83
CA ALA A 205 21.42 -29.88 14.29
C ALA A 205 22.17 -28.94 13.33
N SER A 206 23.06 -29.47 12.49
CA SER A 206 23.77 -28.72 11.44
C SER A 206 22.88 -28.26 10.30
N LEU A 207 21.74 -28.92 10.04
CA LEU A 207 20.81 -28.56 8.95
C LEU A 207 19.79 -27.50 9.37
N ILE A 208 19.58 -27.29 10.68
CA ILE A 208 18.66 -26.28 11.21
C ILE A 208 18.95 -24.87 10.62
N PRO A 209 20.19 -24.35 10.62
CA PRO A 209 20.46 -23.04 10.03
C PRO A 209 20.22 -23.00 8.51
N GLU A 210 20.47 -24.11 7.78
CA GLU A 210 20.23 -24.18 6.34
C GLU A 210 18.73 -24.20 6.01
N VAL A 211 17.92 -24.89 6.81
CA VAL A 211 16.46 -24.90 6.68
C VAL A 211 15.88 -23.53 6.99
N LEU A 212 16.38 -22.83 8.02
CA LEU A 212 15.97 -21.47 8.34
C LEU A 212 16.34 -20.49 7.21
N ALA A 213 17.55 -20.60 6.66
CA ALA A 213 17.96 -19.80 5.50
C ALA A 213 17.11 -20.08 4.26
N ALA A 214 16.72 -21.35 4.03
CA ALA A 214 15.80 -21.73 2.96
C ALA A 214 14.39 -21.15 3.16
N ASN A 215 13.90 -21.12 4.41
CA ASN A 215 12.65 -20.46 4.77
C ASN A 215 12.72 -18.95 4.50
N ASP A 216 13.79 -18.27 4.91
CA ASP A 216 13.97 -16.84 4.67
C ASP A 216 14.02 -16.53 3.17
N HIS A 217 14.73 -17.37 2.39
CA HIS A 217 14.78 -17.23 0.94
C HIS A 217 13.40 -17.43 0.28
N ALA A 218 12.61 -18.41 0.74
CA ALA A 218 11.24 -18.63 0.26
C ALA A 218 10.32 -17.45 0.60
N ASN A 219 10.47 -16.87 1.80
CA ASN A 219 9.78 -15.66 2.26
C ASN A 219 10.12 -14.45 1.39
N THR A 220 11.41 -14.15 1.20
CA THR A 220 11.87 -13.07 0.31
C THR A 220 11.32 -13.24 -1.11
N TYR A 221 11.41 -14.45 -1.66
CA TYR A 221 10.91 -14.75 -3.00
C TYR A 221 9.41 -14.50 -3.12
N SER A 222 8.61 -14.98 -2.16
CA SER A 222 7.15 -14.84 -2.22
C SER A 222 6.70 -13.39 -2.03
N TRP A 223 7.30 -12.66 -1.09
CA TRP A 223 7.03 -11.23 -0.89
C TRP A 223 7.40 -10.38 -2.11
N ARG A 224 8.49 -10.73 -2.81
CA ARG A 224 8.87 -10.05 -4.06
C ARG A 224 7.75 -10.07 -5.10
N PHE A 225 7.03 -11.17 -5.27
CA PHE A 225 5.90 -11.24 -6.20
C PHE A 225 4.73 -10.36 -5.77
N VAL A 226 4.46 -10.27 -4.46
CA VAL A 226 3.40 -9.41 -3.92
C VAL A 226 3.69 -7.95 -4.22
N TRP A 227 4.91 -7.48 -3.94
CA TRP A 227 5.32 -6.11 -4.20
C TRP A 227 5.30 -5.74 -5.68
N ILE A 228 5.70 -6.67 -6.56
CA ILE A 228 5.59 -6.49 -8.02
C ILE A 228 4.12 -6.38 -8.44
N ALA A 229 3.24 -7.24 -7.93
CA ALA A 229 1.81 -7.19 -8.24
C ALA A 229 1.19 -5.85 -7.81
N ILE A 230 1.53 -5.35 -6.62
CA ILE A 230 1.10 -4.03 -6.15
C ILE A 230 1.62 -2.95 -7.11
N SER A 231 2.90 -2.96 -7.45
CA SER A 231 3.51 -1.97 -8.37
C SER A 231 2.79 -1.89 -9.71
N VAL A 232 2.38 -3.02 -10.29
CA VAL A 232 1.63 -3.09 -11.56
C VAL A 232 0.23 -2.50 -11.42
N VAL A 233 -0.49 -2.81 -10.33
CA VAL A 233 -1.83 -2.23 -10.08
C VAL A 233 -1.73 -0.71 -9.93
N VAL A 234 -0.70 -0.22 -9.26
CA VAL A 234 -0.47 1.22 -9.06
C VAL A 234 -0.06 1.90 -10.37
N ALA A 235 0.76 1.25 -11.20
CA ALA A 235 1.10 1.74 -12.54
C ALA A 235 -0.14 1.82 -13.44
N ALA A 236 -1.01 0.81 -13.40
CA ALA A 236 -2.28 0.83 -14.13
C ALA A 236 -3.18 1.98 -13.65
N ASN A 237 -3.17 2.29 -12.35
CA ASN A 237 -3.86 3.45 -11.81
C ASN A 237 -3.27 4.78 -12.30
N ALA A 238 -1.94 4.88 -12.44
CA ALA A 238 -1.30 6.05 -13.04
C ALA A 238 -1.77 6.27 -14.49
N VAL A 239 -1.92 5.19 -15.27
CA VAL A 239 -2.48 5.26 -16.63
C VAL A 239 -3.95 5.67 -16.62
N ALA A 240 -4.76 5.15 -15.69
CA ALA A 240 -6.15 5.57 -15.53
C ALA A 240 -6.26 7.05 -15.15
N ALA A 241 -5.38 7.52 -14.25
CA ALA A 241 -5.28 8.92 -13.86
C ALA A 241 -4.88 9.83 -15.02
N CYS A 242 -4.13 9.33 -16.01
CA CYS A 242 -3.88 10.07 -17.24
C CYS A 242 -5.16 10.38 -18.03
N PHE A 243 -6.27 9.67 -17.86
CA PHE A 243 -7.53 9.97 -18.56
C PHE A 243 -8.43 11.00 -17.85
N LEU A 244 -8.02 11.50 -16.67
CA LEU A 244 -8.74 12.55 -15.95
C LEU A 244 -8.71 13.88 -16.73
N LYS A 245 -9.88 14.53 -16.91
CA LYS A 245 -9.96 15.87 -17.53
C LYS A 245 -9.65 16.97 -16.53
N SER A 246 -9.01 18.04 -17.01
CA SER A 246 -8.59 19.18 -16.20
C SER A 246 -9.71 19.79 -15.37
N VAL A 247 -9.58 19.79 -14.04
CA VAL A 247 -10.47 20.53 -13.11
C VAL A 247 -9.89 21.93 -12.81
N ALA A 248 -8.80 22.34 -13.49
CA ALA A 248 -8.15 23.62 -13.28
C ALA A 248 -9.08 24.83 -13.46
N SER A 249 -10.13 24.72 -14.29
CA SER A 249 -11.12 25.80 -14.46
C SER A 249 -12.07 25.96 -13.28
N GLN A 250 -12.18 24.96 -12.39
CA GLN A 250 -13.01 25.01 -11.18
C GLN A 250 -12.20 25.31 -9.91
N MET A 251 -10.86 25.43 -10.01
CA MET A 251 -9.99 25.99 -8.95
C MET A 251 -9.98 27.52 -9.00
N ASN A 252 -11.14 28.16 -8.94
CA ASN A 252 -11.28 29.60 -8.77
C ASN A 252 -11.57 29.92 -7.29
N SER A 253 -11.38 31.17 -6.87
CA SER A 253 -11.73 31.64 -5.51
C SER A 253 -13.24 31.80 -5.31
N HIS A 254 -14.05 31.05 -6.08
CA HIS A 254 -15.49 31.14 -6.04
C HIS A 254 -16.01 30.37 -4.83
N VAL A 255 -16.65 31.09 -3.93
CA VAL A 255 -17.28 30.52 -2.75
C VAL A 255 -18.72 30.15 -3.13
N GLU A 256 -19.01 28.85 -3.27
CA GLU A 256 -20.35 28.37 -3.66
C GLU A 256 -21.41 28.71 -2.61
N SER A 257 -21.05 28.68 -1.32
CA SER A 257 -21.92 29.14 -0.23
C SER A 257 -21.06 29.72 0.89
N ALA A 258 -21.17 31.02 1.12
CA ALA A 258 -20.42 31.68 2.19
C ALA A 258 -21.07 31.39 3.55
N LEU A 259 -20.42 30.52 4.33
CA LEU A 259 -20.85 30.18 5.70
C LEU A 259 -20.45 31.25 6.71
N GLU A 260 -19.29 31.91 6.52
CA GLU A 260 -18.85 33.05 7.31
C GLU A 260 -19.54 34.35 6.85
N GLU A 261 -19.78 35.23 7.81
CA GLU A 261 -20.36 36.55 7.57
C GLU A 261 -19.39 37.41 6.75
N SER A 262 -19.67 37.49 5.46
CA SER A 262 -18.82 38.14 4.46
C SER A 262 -19.68 38.77 3.38
N ASP A 263 -19.11 39.67 2.60
CA ASP A 263 -19.84 40.38 1.53
C ASP A 263 -20.38 39.44 0.44
N VAL A 264 -19.77 38.25 0.30
CA VAL A 264 -20.23 37.18 -0.58
C VAL A 264 -21.53 36.55 -0.07
N ARG A 265 -21.66 36.34 1.25
CA ARG A 265 -22.90 35.83 1.89
C ARG A 265 -24.05 36.82 1.75
N ARG A 266 -23.77 38.11 1.94
CA ARG A 266 -24.77 39.18 1.76
C ARG A 266 -25.28 39.29 0.33
N LYS A 267 -24.45 39.02 -0.67
CA LYS A 267 -24.88 38.94 -2.07
C LYS A 267 -25.74 37.70 -2.32
N GLN A 268 -25.32 36.53 -1.84
CA GLN A 268 -26.07 35.29 -2.02
C GLN A 268 -27.43 35.27 -1.32
N MET A 269 -27.58 35.95 -0.18
CA MET A 269 -28.87 36.09 0.52
C MET A 269 -29.78 37.19 -0.04
N ARG A 270 -29.30 38.07 -0.92
CA ARG A 270 -30.12 39.11 -1.57
C ARG A 270 -30.89 38.61 -2.80
N ASP A 271 -30.45 37.50 -3.39
CA ASP A 271 -31.04 36.88 -4.57
C ASP A 271 -32.01 35.72 -4.21
N ILE A 272 -32.39 35.62 -2.93
CA ILE A 272 -33.45 34.74 -2.40
C ILE A 272 -34.67 35.59 -2.08
#